data_AF-A0A933VV07-F1
#
_entry.id   AF-A0A933VV07-F1
#
_cell.length_a   1.000
_cell.length_b   1.000
_cell.length_c   1.000
_cell.angle_alpha   90.00
_cell.angle_beta   90.00
_cell.angle_gamma   90.00
#
_symmetry.space_group_name_H-M   'P 1'
#
loop_
_entity.id
_entity.type
_entity.pdbx_description
1 polymer ?
#
loop_
_entity_poly.entity_id
_entity_poly.type
_entity_poly.pdbx_seq_one_letter_code
_entity_poly.pdbx_strand_id
1 'polypeptide(L)'
;MSAQGPEPVQVDVDSLLGGHAVEAGVAALAARNQHHLAGMDEQEREQAVGHWRELTVEVLNAARVALAGPESQVEGGGRAGVVFEDAGGDDVNVHVTFAPQLEELPDGAIAGTPAQLAAVSFLESLAGDDEHEH
;
A
#
# COMPACT_ATOMS: atom_id res chain seq x y z
N MET A 1 1.41 46.39 -13.09
CA MET A 1 0.64 45.12 -13.17
C MET A 1 1.59 44.03 -12.71
N SER A 2 1.46 43.58 -11.45
CA SER A 2 2.30 42.48 -10.95
C SER A 2 1.72 41.18 -11.50
N ALA A 3 2.50 40.47 -12.31
CA ALA A 3 2.16 39.12 -12.73
C ALA A 3 2.20 38.22 -11.50
N GLN A 4 1.05 37.72 -11.04
CA GLN A 4 1.01 36.59 -10.13
C GLN A 4 1.64 35.41 -10.87
N GLY A 5 2.76 34.90 -10.34
CA GLY A 5 3.32 33.63 -10.81
C GLY A 5 2.32 32.49 -10.63
N PRO A 6 2.51 31.34 -11.29
CA PRO A 6 1.60 30.21 -11.11
C PRO A 6 1.51 29.88 -9.62
N GLU A 7 0.28 29.86 -9.09
CA GLU A 7 0.07 29.43 -7.71
C GLU A 7 0.62 28.01 -7.53
N PRO A 8 1.24 27.72 -6.38
CA PRO A 8 1.76 26.38 -6.11
C PRO A 8 0.62 25.38 -6.21
N VAL A 9 0.80 24.35 -7.05
CA VAL A 9 -0.14 23.25 -7.17
C VAL A 9 -0.21 22.54 -5.82
N GLN A 10 -1.37 22.62 -5.16
CA GLN A 10 -1.64 21.85 -3.96
C GLN A 10 -2.01 20.43 -4.39
N VAL A 11 -1.16 19.47 -4.03
CA VAL A 11 -1.46 18.06 -4.21
C VAL A 11 -2.18 17.57 -2.97
N ASP A 12 -3.42 17.11 -3.17
CA ASP A 12 -4.13 16.39 -2.12
C ASP A 12 -3.39 15.08 -1.81
N VAL A 13 -3.03 14.90 -0.54
CA VAL A 13 -2.27 13.75 -0.05
C VAL A 13 -3.04 12.45 -0.26
N ASP A 14 -4.38 12.48 -0.23
CA ASP A 14 -5.21 11.30 -0.52
C ASP A 14 -5.16 10.89 -2.00
N SER A 15 -4.86 11.83 -2.90
CA SER A 15 -4.70 11.55 -4.33
C SER A 15 -3.45 10.72 -4.65
N LEU A 16 -2.50 10.58 -3.70
CA LEU A 16 -1.32 9.71 -3.86
C LEU A 16 -1.68 8.23 -4.00
N LEU A 17 -2.81 7.80 -3.45
CA LEU A 17 -3.31 6.42 -3.60
C LEU A 17 -4.35 6.28 -4.72
N GLY A 18 -4.60 7.35 -5.49
CA GLY A 18 -5.48 7.30 -6.65
C GLY A 18 -4.89 6.45 -7.78
N GLY A 19 -5.77 5.86 -8.59
CA GLY A 19 -5.38 4.94 -9.68
C GLY A 19 -4.28 5.49 -10.59
N HIS A 20 -4.35 6.77 -10.98
CA HIS A 20 -3.34 7.40 -11.82
C HIS A 20 -1.94 7.47 -11.19
N ALA A 21 -1.83 7.68 -9.88
CA ALA A 21 -0.54 7.73 -9.19
C ALA A 21 0.09 6.33 -9.12
N VAL A 22 -0.74 5.32 -8.84
CA VAL A 22 -0.33 3.91 -8.83
C VAL A 22 0.11 3.47 -10.22
N GLU A 23 -0.70 3.73 -11.25
CA GLU A 23 -0.37 3.41 -12.65
C GLU A 23 0.95 4.08 -13.10
N ALA A 24 1.16 5.33 -12.73
CA ALA A 24 2.39 6.05 -13.04
C ALA A 24 3.62 5.40 -12.38
N GLY A 25 3.50 4.95 -11.12
CA GLY A 25 4.56 4.23 -10.43
C GLY A 25 4.88 2.87 -11.05
N VAL A 26 3.85 2.09 -11.39
CA VAL A 26 4.02 0.80 -12.09
C VAL A 26 4.68 1.02 -13.46
N ALA A 27 4.24 2.01 -14.23
CA ALA A 27 4.84 2.34 -15.51
C ALA A 27 6.32 2.75 -15.38
N ALA A 28 6.68 3.49 -14.33
CA ALA A 28 8.07 3.84 -14.06
C ALA A 28 8.93 2.62 -13.71
N LEU A 29 8.40 1.69 -12.91
CA LEU A 29 9.07 0.41 -12.60
C LEU A 29 9.22 -0.45 -13.84
N ALA A 30 8.19 -0.56 -14.67
CA ALA A 30 8.24 -1.28 -15.94
C ALA A 30 9.29 -0.67 -16.88
N ALA A 31 9.34 0.65 -17.00
CA ALA A 31 10.33 1.37 -17.80
C ALA A 31 11.76 1.09 -17.33
N ARG A 32 11.99 1.06 -16.00
CA ARG A 32 13.29 0.72 -15.40
C ARG A 32 13.70 -0.73 -15.65
N ASN A 33 12.74 -1.64 -15.73
CA ASN A 33 12.95 -3.08 -15.86
C ASN A 33 12.75 -3.61 -17.29
N GLN A 34 12.73 -2.74 -18.31
CA GLN A 34 12.49 -3.13 -19.71
C GLN A 34 13.39 -4.26 -20.21
N HIS A 35 14.64 -4.29 -19.76
CA HIS A 35 15.58 -5.35 -20.15
C HIS A 35 15.17 -6.72 -19.59
N HIS A 36 14.64 -6.78 -18.37
CA HIS A 36 14.13 -8.00 -17.76
C HIS A 36 12.82 -8.46 -18.42
N LEU A 37 11.92 -7.51 -18.74
CA LEU A 37 10.66 -7.79 -19.43
C LEU A 37 10.84 -8.46 -20.81
N ALA A 38 11.94 -8.13 -21.50
CA ALA A 38 12.23 -8.69 -22.82
C ALA A 38 12.47 -10.21 -22.80
N GLY A 39 12.88 -10.76 -21.65
CA GLY A 39 13.10 -12.20 -21.45
C GLY A 39 11.93 -12.93 -20.83
N MET A 40 10.91 -12.22 -20.32
CA MET A 40 9.77 -12.81 -19.63
C MET A 40 8.71 -13.29 -20.61
N ASP A 41 8.07 -14.42 -20.29
CA ASP A 41 6.82 -14.83 -20.92
C ASP A 41 5.63 -14.00 -20.43
N GLU A 42 4.43 -14.27 -20.97
CA GLU A 42 3.24 -13.46 -20.64
C GLU A 42 2.82 -13.61 -19.18
N GLN A 43 2.91 -14.82 -18.63
CA GLN A 43 2.51 -15.08 -17.25
C GLN A 43 3.50 -14.43 -16.27
N GLU A 44 4.80 -14.51 -16.56
CA GLU A 44 5.84 -13.82 -15.80
C GLU A 44 5.69 -12.29 -15.84
N ARG A 45 5.23 -11.75 -16.97
CA ARG A 45 4.95 -10.30 -17.10
C ARG A 45 3.76 -9.87 -16.26
N GLU A 46 2.66 -10.62 -16.31
CA GLU A 46 1.47 -10.34 -15.48
C GLU A 46 1.83 -10.35 -13.99
N GLN A 47 2.59 -11.36 -13.55
CA GLN A 47 3.08 -11.44 -12.17
C GLN A 47 4.00 -10.27 -11.81
N ALA A 48 4.94 -9.89 -12.70
CA ALA A 48 5.83 -8.76 -12.48
C ALA A 48 5.06 -7.43 -12.34
N VAL A 49 4.02 -7.22 -13.16
CA VAL A 49 3.16 -6.03 -13.09
C VAL A 49 2.39 -5.99 -11.77
N GLY A 50 1.82 -7.13 -11.35
CA GLY A 50 1.15 -7.24 -10.04
C GLY A 50 2.09 -6.89 -8.89
N HIS A 51 3.29 -7.48 -8.88
CA HIS A 51 4.29 -7.20 -7.85
C HIS A 51 4.75 -5.73 -7.83
N TRP A 52 4.94 -5.10 -9.00
CA TRP A 52 5.27 -3.67 -9.05
C TRP A 52 4.14 -2.77 -8.59
N ARG A 53 2.88 -3.19 -8.79
CA ARG A 53 1.71 -2.49 -8.26
C ARG A 53 1.71 -2.53 -6.74
N GLU A 54 1.95 -3.69 -6.13
CA GLU A 54 2.08 -3.85 -4.68
C GLU A 54 3.16 -2.92 -4.10
N LEU A 55 4.37 -2.97 -4.66
CA LEU A 55 5.49 -2.11 -4.24
C LEU A 55 5.16 -0.62 -4.39
N THR A 56 4.47 -0.25 -5.47
CA THR A 56 4.06 1.15 -5.71
C THR A 56 3.06 1.61 -4.65
N VAL A 57 2.05 0.79 -4.35
CA VAL A 57 1.04 1.11 -3.32
C VAL A 57 1.70 1.25 -1.95
N GLU A 58 2.63 0.36 -1.59
CA GLU A 58 3.36 0.42 -0.33
C GLU A 58 4.14 1.75 -0.20
N VAL A 59 4.91 2.12 -1.23
CA VAL A 59 5.70 3.36 -1.24
C VAL A 59 4.81 4.59 -1.18
N LEU A 60 3.72 4.63 -1.96
CA LEU A 60 2.80 5.77 -1.98
C LEU A 60 2.04 5.90 -0.66
N ASN A 61 1.70 4.78 0.00
CA ASN A 61 1.11 4.80 1.33
C ASN A 61 2.09 5.34 2.38
N ALA A 62 3.35 4.90 2.34
CA ALA A 62 4.40 5.45 3.20
C ALA A 62 4.60 6.96 2.99
N ALA A 63 4.64 7.41 1.73
CA ALA A 63 4.71 8.83 1.38
C ALA A 63 3.50 9.62 1.89
N ARG A 64 2.29 9.07 1.72
CA ARG A 64 1.05 9.65 2.24
C ARG A 64 1.11 9.83 3.75
N VAL A 65 1.57 8.83 4.50
CA VAL A 65 1.72 8.89 5.96
C VAL A 65 2.71 9.98 6.36
N ALA A 66 3.85 10.08 5.68
CA ALA A 66 4.85 11.11 5.94
C ALA A 66 4.32 12.54 5.68
N LEU A 67 3.47 12.71 4.66
CA LEU A 67 2.95 14.01 4.23
C LEU A 67 1.71 14.46 5.02
N ALA A 68 0.85 13.53 5.44
CA ALA A 68 -0.36 13.85 6.22
C ALA A 68 -0.06 14.37 7.63
N GLY A 69 1.18 14.21 8.11
CA GLY A 69 1.64 14.68 9.41
C GLY A 69 1.10 13.89 10.60
N PRO A 70 1.68 14.08 11.80
CA PRO A 70 1.29 13.37 13.02
C PRO A 70 -0.14 13.70 13.46
N GLU A 71 -0.72 14.82 13.04
CA GLU A 71 -2.09 15.22 13.43
C GLU A 71 -3.18 14.44 12.69
N SER A 72 -2.86 13.83 11.54
CA SER A 72 -3.72 12.84 10.90
C SER A 72 -3.64 11.47 11.58
N GLN A 73 -2.68 11.24 12.47
CA GLN A 73 -2.61 10.02 13.25
C GLN A 73 -3.50 10.20 14.47
N VAL A 74 -4.64 9.50 14.50
CA VAL A 74 -5.37 9.31 15.76
C VAL A 74 -4.41 8.59 16.69
N GLU A 75 -4.05 9.19 17.82
CA GLU A 75 -3.18 8.57 18.83
C GLU A 75 -3.74 7.17 19.19
N GLY A 76 -2.96 6.11 18.93
CA GLY A 76 -3.40 4.72 19.12
C GLY A 76 -4.34 4.16 18.03
N GLY A 77 -4.48 4.86 16.91
CA GLY A 77 -5.25 4.43 15.73
C GLY A 77 -4.43 3.55 14.79
N GLY A 78 -5.07 2.54 14.17
CA GLY A 78 -4.50 1.81 13.03
C GLY A 78 -5.12 2.28 11.72
N ARG A 79 -4.46 2.05 10.59
CA ARG A 79 -5.04 2.30 9.26
C ARG A 79 -5.10 1.02 8.45
N ALA A 80 -6.26 0.73 7.86
CA ALA A 80 -6.43 -0.32 6.88
C ALA A 80 -6.61 0.30 5.49
N GLY A 81 -5.79 -0.12 4.53
CA GLY A 81 -6.03 0.08 3.11
C GLY A 81 -6.67 -1.19 2.54
N VAL A 82 -7.75 -1.04 1.79
CA VAL A 82 -8.38 -2.13 1.05
C VAL A 82 -8.37 -1.75 -0.42
N VAL A 83 -7.73 -2.59 -1.24
CA VAL A 83 -7.68 -2.44 -2.69
C VAL A 83 -8.48 -3.57 -3.32
N PHE A 84 -9.43 -3.21 -4.18
CA PHE A 84 -10.18 -4.14 -5.01
C PHE A 84 -9.66 -4.04 -6.44
N GLU A 85 -9.25 -5.17 -7.02
CA GLU A 85 -8.76 -5.26 -8.39
C GLU A 85 -9.56 -6.31 -9.16
N ASP A 86 -9.97 -5.96 -10.38
CA ASP A 86 -10.63 -6.90 -11.28
C ASP A 86 -9.58 -7.92 -11.77
N ALA A 87 -9.73 -9.19 -11.40
CA ALA A 87 -8.80 -10.27 -11.76
C ALA A 87 -9.09 -10.86 -13.16
N GLY A 88 -10.15 -10.39 -13.82
CA GLY A 88 -10.66 -10.91 -15.08
C GLY A 88 -11.83 -11.88 -14.86
N GLY A 89 -12.80 -11.87 -15.79
CA GLY A 89 -14.05 -12.61 -15.61
C GLY A 89 -14.96 -11.98 -14.54
N ASP A 90 -15.51 -12.81 -13.66
CA ASP A 90 -16.34 -12.39 -12.51
C ASP A 90 -15.53 -12.35 -11.19
N ASP A 91 -14.20 -12.50 -11.27
CA ASP A 91 -13.31 -12.63 -10.11
C ASP A 91 -12.71 -11.28 -9.69
N VAL A 92 -12.61 -11.06 -8.37
CA VAL A 92 -12.04 -9.85 -7.76
C VAL A 92 -10.94 -10.24 -6.78
N ASN A 93 -9.75 -9.66 -6.97
CA ASN A 93 -8.66 -9.74 -6.01
C ASN A 93 -8.84 -8.67 -4.94
N VAL A 94 -8.72 -9.06 -3.68
CA VAL A 94 -8.84 -8.16 -2.53
C VAL A 94 -7.53 -8.13 -1.78
N HIS A 95 -6.85 -6.99 -1.82
CA HIS A 95 -5.63 -6.77 -1.04
C HIS A 95 -5.96 -5.91 0.17
N VAL A 96 -5.67 -6.43 1.36
CA VAL A 96 -5.84 -5.70 2.62
C VAL A 96 -4.46 -5.45 3.23
N THR A 97 -4.12 -4.19 3.42
CA THR A 97 -2.91 -3.80 4.15
C THR A 97 -3.33 -3.11 5.43
N PHE A 98 -2.91 -3.65 6.58
CA PHE A 98 -3.13 -3.00 7.86
C PHE A 98 -1.81 -2.49 8.44
N ALA A 99 -1.75 -1.19 8.70
CA ALA A 99 -0.63 -0.50 9.34
C ALA A 99 -1.06 0.00 10.73
N PRO A 100 -0.92 -0.85 11.77
CA PRO A 100 -1.17 -0.43 13.14
C PRO A 100 -0.02 0.44 13.66
N GLN A 101 -0.32 1.37 14.56
CA GLN A 101 0.68 2.16 15.27
C GLN A 101 1.03 1.46 16.58
N LEU A 102 1.82 0.39 16.47
CA LEU A 102 2.28 -0.38 17.61
C LEU A 102 3.61 0.20 18.12
N GLU A 103 3.80 0.16 19.43
CA GLU A 103 5.04 0.55 20.09
C GLU A 103 5.72 -0.68 20.67
N GLU A 104 7.00 -0.89 20.36
CA GLU A 104 7.79 -1.94 21.00
C GLU A 104 8.33 -1.44 22.34
N LEU A 105 7.95 -2.12 23.42
CA LEU A 105 8.36 -1.81 24.77
C LEU A 105 9.80 -2.29 25.04
N PRO A 106 10.49 -1.75 26.06
CA PRO A 106 11.88 -2.11 26.38
C PRO A 106 12.11 -3.59 26.73
N ASP A 107 11.06 -4.32 27.06
CA ASP A 107 11.07 -5.76 27.36
C ASP A 107 10.74 -6.63 26.13
N GLY A 108 10.56 -6.02 24.95
CA GLY A 108 10.18 -6.68 23.70
C GLY A 108 8.69 -6.96 23.57
N ALA A 109 7.85 -6.50 24.52
CA ALA A 109 6.41 -6.59 24.39
C ALA A 109 5.88 -5.53 23.40
N ILE A 110 4.80 -5.87 22.69
CA ILE A 110 4.14 -4.94 21.78
C ILE A 110 2.99 -4.23 22.51
N ALA A 111 3.04 -2.91 22.56
CA ALA A 111 1.96 -2.05 23.03
C ALA A 111 1.12 -1.54 21.86
N GLY A 112 -0.19 -1.54 22.05
CA GLY A 112 -1.17 -1.01 21.09
C GLY A 112 -2.52 -0.84 21.78
N THR A 113 -3.46 -0.16 21.13
CA THR A 113 -4.83 -0.13 21.64
C THR A 113 -5.46 -1.52 21.57
N PRO A 114 -6.47 -1.82 22.42
CA PRO A 114 -7.15 -3.12 22.37
C PRO A 114 -7.67 -3.49 20.98
N ALA A 115 -8.11 -2.51 20.21
CA ALA A 115 -8.58 -2.71 18.83
C ALA A 115 -7.43 -3.08 17.88
N GLN A 116 -6.26 -2.46 18.00
CA GLN A 116 -5.08 -2.79 17.17
C GLN A 116 -4.58 -4.20 17.47
N LEU A 117 -4.46 -4.56 18.75
CA LEU A 117 -4.02 -5.90 19.16
C LEU A 117 -5.01 -6.97 18.68
N ALA A 118 -6.32 -6.72 18.80
CA ALA A 118 -7.35 -7.63 18.28
C ALA A 118 -7.29 -7.79 16.75
N ALA A 119 -7.05 -6.70 16.02
CA ALA A 119 -6.93 -6.73 14.56
C ALA A 119 -5.70 -7.53 14.10
N VAL A 120 -4.55 -7.36 14.76
CA VAL A 120 -3.33 -8.14 14.46
C VAL A 120 -3.56 -9.63 14.70
N SER A 121 -4.11 -10.01 15.87
CA SER A 121 -4.40 -11.41 16.16
C SER A 121 -5.40 -12.03 15.18
N PHE A 122 -6.36 -11.24 14.68
CA PHE A 122 -7.29 -11.70 13.63
C PHE A 122 -6.58 -11.94 12.29
N LEU A 123 -5.72 -11.02 11.84
CA LEU A 123 -4.95 -11.18 10.61
C LEU A 123 -3.97 -12.36 10.68
N GLU A 124 -3.33 -12.57 11.83
CA GLU A 124 -2.48 -13.74 12.07
C GLU A 124 -3.27 -15.06 11.99
N SER A 125 -4.51 -15.08 12.51
CA SER A 125 -5.37 -16.27 12.40
C SER A 125 -5.76 -16.58 10.95
N LEU A 126 -6.03 -15.55 10.14
CA LEU A 126 -6.32 -15.74 8.72
C LEU A 126 -5.11 -16.23 7.93
N ALA A 127 -3.92 -15.72 8.23
CA ALA A 127 -2.68 -16.15 7.58
C ALA A 127 -2.24 -17.58 8.01
N GLY A 128 -2.61 -18.01 9.23
CA GLY A 128 -2.30 -19.34 9.75
C GLY A 128 -3.20 -20.46 9.24
N ASP A 129 -4.40 -20.15 8.73
CA ASP A 129 -5.31 -21.16 8.16
C ASP A 129 -4.85 -21.64 6.76
N ASP A 130 -3.97 -20.91 6.07
CA ASP A 130 -3.41 -21.30 4.77
C ASP A 130 -2.26 -22.34 4.87
N GLU A 131 -1.70 -22.60 6.06
CA GLU A 131 -0.62 -23.58 6.28
C GLU A 131 -1.13 -25.02 6.59
N HIS A 132 -2.45 -25.25 6.52
CA HIS A 132 -3.09 -26.53 6.84
C HIS A 132 -3.75 -27.24 5.65
N GLU A 133 -3.16 -27.17 4.45
CA GLU A 133 -3.45 -28.11 3.37
C GLU A 133 -2.14 -28.66 2.77
N HIS A 134 -1.53 -29.66 3.44
CA HIS A 134 -0.64 -30.62 2.81
C HIS A 134 -0.52 -31.94 3.58
#